data_AF-A0A1U7Y0L1-F1
#
_entry.id   AF-A0A1U7Y0L1-F1
#
_cell.length_a   1.000
_cell.length_b   1.000
_cell.length_c   1.000
_cell.angle_alpha   90.00
_cell.angle_beta   90.00
_cell.angle_gamma   90.00
#
_symmetry.space_group_name_H-M   'P 1'
#
loop_
_entity.id
_entity.type
_entity.pdbx_description
1 polymer ?
#
loop_
_entity_poly.entity_id
_entity_poly.type
_entity_poly.pdbx_seq_one_letter_code
_entity_poly.pdbx_strand_id
1 'polypeptide(L)'
;MQGEINGLKTLILNDNPSAYCIHCFAHQLQLTLVAVAKKHCDVDQFFDIVANVLKIVGSSFKHRDMLREDQAKKLDELQVLGEFHTGSELNQELELQRPGDTRWGSHFKIVRNFITLFSSIINVLEFLASEGENYLERSVAKSLVNDIRSFEFVHMMHLMLKLLAITNDLNMALQRKDQDIVNAMKLVGFAKRQLQGMRESK
;
A
#
# COMPACT_ATOMS: atom_id res chain seq x y z
N MET A 1 2.70 -17.93 -12.67
CA MET A 1 2.82 -18.46 -14.06
C MET A 1 2.07 -19.79 -14.16
N GLN A 2 0.76 -19.77 -13.97
CA GLN A 2 -0.13 -20.88 -14.32
C GLN A 2 -1.06 -20.32 -15.38
N GLY A 3 -0.62 -20.42 -16.63
CA GLY A 3 -1.49 -20.19 -17.78
C GLY A 3 -2.08 -21.53 -18.21
N GLU A 4 -3.26 -21.49 -18.80
CA GLU A 4 -4.03 -22.63 -19.36
C GLU A 4 -3.27 -23.41 -20.44
N ILE A 5 -2.30 -22.76 -21.09
CA ILE A 5 -1.41 -23.34 -22.08
C ILE A 5 -0.13 -23.69 -21.34
N ASN A 6 0.31 -24.95 -21.37
CA ASN A 6 1.60 -25.44 -20.86
C ASN A 6 2.66 -24.32 -20.85
N GLY A 7 2.87 -23.70 -19.70
CA GLY A 7 3.36 -22.30 -19.61
C GLY A 7 4.71 -22.04 -20.29
N LEU A 8 5.12 -20.78 -20.38
CA LEU A 8 6.40 -20.35 -20.99
C LEU A 8 7.60 -21.24 -20.60
N LYS A 9 7.65 -21.74 -19.36
CA LYS A 9 8.63 -22.73 -18.90
C LYS A 9 8.67 -24.00 -19.75
N THR A 10 7.51 -24.58 -20.07
CA THR A 10 7.39 -25.79 -20.87
C THR A 10 7.84 -25.55 -22.30
N LEU A 11 7.50 -24.40 -22.90
CA LEU A 11 7.99 -24.02 -24.23
C LEU A 11 9.52 -23.91 -24.25
N ILE A 12 10.12 -23.24 -23.25
CA ILE A 12 11.59 -23.11 -23.13
C ILE A 12 12.26 -24.47 -22.95
N LEU A 13 11.69 -25.37 -22.15
CA LEU A 13 12.24 -26.70 -21.91
C LEU A 13 12.12 -27.64 -23.12
N ASN A 14 11.06 -27.49 -23.92
CA ASN A 14 10.90 -28.23 -25.17
C ASN A 14 11.95 -27.80 -26.20
N ASP A 15 12.26 -26.51 -26.28
CA ASP A 15 13.28 -25.98 -27.18
C ASP A 15 14.71 -26.25 -26.68
N ASN A 16 14.91 -26.22 -25.35
CA ASN A 16 16.21 -26.50 -24.73
C ASN A 16 16.03 -27.32 -23.43
N PRO A 17 16.18 -28.65 -23.49
CA PRO A 17 16.05 -29.52 -22.32
C PRO A 17 17.06 -29.24 -21.21
N SER A 18 18.18 -28.57 -21.51
CA SER A 18 19.21 -28.18 -20.54
C SER A 18 18.93 -26.83 -19.87
N ALA A 19 17.87 -26.12 -20.26
CA ALA A 19 17.54 -24.82 -19.68
C ALA A 19 17.13 -24.94 -18.20
N TYR A 20 17.68 -24.07 -17.35
CA TYR A 20 17.32 -24.00 -15.94
C TYR A 20 16.42 -22.79 -15.68
N CYS A 21 15.19 -23.04 -15.22
CA CYS A 21 14.21 -21.99 -14.93
C CYS A 21 14.24 -21.66 -13.43
N ILE A 22 14.77 -20.48 -13.09
CA ILE A 22 14.76 -19.94 -11.73
C ILE A 22 13.54 -19.04 -11.55
N HIS A 23 12.76 -19.29 -10.50
CA HIS A 23 11.67 -18.40 -10.14
C HIS A 23 12.20 -17.08 -9.59
N CYS A 24 11.58 -15.97 -9.99
CA CYS A 24 11.94 -14.64 -9.50
C CYS A 24 11.75 -14.55 -7.98
N PHE A 25 12.83 -14.25 -7.23
CA PHE A 25 12.80 -14.15 -5.78
C PHE A 25 11.85 -13.07 -5.27
N ALA A 26 11.81 -11.92 -5.95
CA ALA A 26 10.87 -10.85 -5.66
C ALA A 26 9.41 -11.31 -5.77
N HIS A 27 9.10 -12.13 -6.79
CA HIS A 27 7.78 -12.72 -6.93
C HIS A 27 7.47 -13.74 -5.83
N GLN A 28 8.42 -14.58 -5.44
CA GLN A 28 8.25 -15.53 -4.34
C GLN A 28 8.03 -14.83 -2.99
N LEU A 29 8.77 -13.76 -2.73
CA LEU A 29 8.58 -12.91 -1.57
C LEU A 29 7.16 -12.34 -1.56
N GLN A 30 6.73 -11.76 -2.69
CA GLN A 30 5.40 -11.20 -2.84
C GLN A 30 4.27 -12.19 -2.54
N LEU A 31 4.35 -13.41 -3.10
CA LEU A 31 3.37 -14.47 -2.87
C LEU A 31 3.35 -14.90 -1.40
N THR A 32 4.52 -15.00 -0.77
CA THR A 32 4.64 -15.38 0.64
C THR A 32 3.98 -14.34 1.54
N LEU A 33 4.22 -13.05 1.28
CA LEU A 33 3.62 -11.96 2.07
C LEU A 33 2.10 -11.92 1.95
N VAL A 34 1.57 -12.11 0.74
CA VAL A 34 0.11 -12.21 0.51
C VAL A 34 -0.46 -13.39 1.29
N ALA A 35 0.18 -14.56 1.19
CA ALA A 35 -0.29 -15.78 1.85
C ALA A 35 -0.26 -15.69 3.37
N VAL A 36 0.73 -14.98 3.95
CA VAL A 36 0.79 -14.73 5.40
C VAL A 36 -0.31 -13.75 5.81
N ALA A 37 -0.45 -12.62 5.12
CA ALA A 37 -1.43 -11.60 5.48
C ALA A 37 -2.88 -12.11 5.45
N LYS A 38 -3.24 -12.94 4.45
CA LYS A 38 -4.56 -13.59 4.37
C LYS A 38 -4.91 -14.49 5.54
N LYS A 39 -3.94 -14.84 6.40
CA LYS A 39 -4.17 -15.63 7.62
C LYS A 39 -4.40 -14.77 8.86
N HIS A 40 -4.36 -13.45 8.74
CA HIS A 40 -4.52 -12.52 9.85
C HIS A 40 -5.78 -11.67 9.63
N CYS A 41 -6.84 -11.95 10.41
CA CYS A 41 -8.12 -11.24 10.32
C CYS A 41 -7.98 -9.73 10.52
N ASP A 42 -7.08 -9.30 11.40
CA ASP A 42 -6.89 -7.86 11.70
C ASP A 42 -6.30 -7.11 10.50
N VAL A 43 -5.43 -7.78 9.73
CA VAL A 43 -4.85 -7.23 8.51
C VAL A 43 -5.91 -7.14 7.40
N ASP A 44 -6.76 -8.17 7.30
CA ASP A 44 -7.88 -8.20 6.35
C ASP A 44 -8.87 -7.07 6.65
N GLN A 45 -9.33 -6.97 7.90
CA GLN A 45 -10.23 -5.90 8.36
C GLN A 45 -9.64 -4.51 8.15
N PHE A 46 -8.35 -4.32 8.44
CA PHE A 46 -7.67 -3.05 8.16
C PHE A 46 -7.76 -2.67 6.68
N PHE A 47 -7.43 -3.59 5.78
CA PHE A 47 -7.48 -3.30 4.34
C PHE A 47 -8.91 -3.16 3.80
N ASP A 48 -9.89 -3.82 4.40
CA ASP A 48 -11.31 -3.63 4.07
C ASP A 48 -11.79 -2.22 4.42
N ILE A 49 -11.43 -1.71 5.60
CA ILE A 49 -11.73 -0.32 5.99
C ILE A 49 -11.06 0.64 5.02
N VAL A 50 -9.77 0.45 4.72
CA VAL A 50 -9.05 1.26 3.73
C VAL A 50 -9.76 1.23 2.38
N ALA A 51 -10.13 0.05 1.87
CA ALA A 51 -10.79 -0.11 0.58
C ALA A 51 -12.16 0.59 0.54
N ASN A 52 -12.93 0.52 1.63
CA ASN A 52 -14.22 1.19 1.76
C ASN A 52 -14.08 2.71 1.76
N VAL A 53 -13.10 3.25 2.48
CA VAL A 53 -12.80 4.68 2.47
C VAL A 53 -12.40 5.14 1.07
N LEU A 54 -11.45 4.44 0.42
CA LEU A 54 -11.02 4.77 -0.94
C LEU A 54 -12.18 4.71 -1.94
N LYS A 55 -13.11 3.75 -1.78
CA LYS A 55 -14.29 3.64 -2.61
C LYS A 55 -15.22 4.85 -2.46
N ILE A 56 -15.47 5.33 -1.24
CA ILE A 56 -16.38 6.47 -1.00
C ILE A 56 -15.73 7.79 -1.39
N VAL A 57 -14.47 7.98 -1.01
CA VAL A 57 -13.73 9.20 -1.34
C VAL A 57 -13.44 9.27 -2.85
N GLY A 58 -13.29 8.13 -3.52
CA GLY A 58 -13.09 8.06 -4.97
C GLY A 58 -14.37 8.00 -5.81
N SER A 59 -15.56 7.83 -5.22
CA SER A 59 -16.79 7.56 -5.98
C SER A 59 -17.30 8.76 -6.79
N SER A 60 -17.06 9.98 -6.31
CA SER A 60 -17.58 11.21 -6.90
C SER A 60 -16.47 12.16 -7.31
N PHE A 61 -16.65 12.87 -8.43
CA PHE A 61 -15.76 13.96 -8.85
C PHE A 61 -15.61 15.01 -7.75
N LYS A 62 -16.73 15.39 -7.10
CA LYS A 62 -16.74 16.35 -6.00
C LYS A 62 -15.81 15.95 -4.84
N HIS A 63 -15.80 14.68 -4.46
CA HIS A 63 -14.96 14.19 -3.35
C HIS A 63 -13.48 14.23 -3.72
N ARG A 64 -13.16 13.90 -4.97
CA ARG A 64 -11.80 13.99 -5.49
C ARG A 64 -11.33 15.44 -5.59
N ASP A 65 -12.21 16.37 -5.98
CA ASP A 65 -11.89 17.79 -6.04
C ASP A 65 -11.64 18.35 -4.64
N MET A 66 -12.47 17.99 -3.64
CA MET A 66 -12.22 18.34 -2.24
C MET A 66 -10.87 17.84 -1.74
N LEU A 67 -10.48 16.61 -2.09
CA LEU A 67 -9.15 16.09 -1.77
C LEU A 67 -8.03 16.90 -2.44
N ARG A 68 -8.19 17.22 -3.74
CA ARG A 68 -7.20 17.97 -4.52
C ARG A 68 -7.03 19.39 -3.99
N GLU A 69 -8.14 20.05 -3.64
CA GLU A 69 -8.12 21.39 -3.04
C GLU A 69 -7.42 21.38 -1.67
N ASP A 70 -7.69 20.38 -0.82
CA ASP A 70 -7.03 20.26 0.48
C ASP A 70 -5.53 19.95 0.34
N GLN A 71 -5.16 19.11 -0.64
CA GLN A 71 -3.76 18.85 -1.00
C GLN A 71 -3.05 20.11 -1.48
N ALA A 72 -3.68 20.88 -2.37
CA ALA A 72 -3.12 22.11 -2.91
C ALA A 72 -2.89 23.16 -1.80
N LYS A 73 -3.84 23.30 -0.87
CA LYS A 73 -3.70 24.19 0.30
C LYS A 73 -2.55 23.78 1.21
N LYS A 74 -2.43 22.48 1.52
CA LYS A 74 -1.31 21.97 2.34
C LYS A 74 0.05 22.17 1.66
N LEU A 75 0.11 22.04 0.34
CA LEU A 75 1.34 22.30 -0.42
C LEU A 75 1.71 23.79 -0.36
N ASP A 76 0.73 24.68 -0.50
CA ASP A 76 0.93 26.13 -0.43
C ASP A 76 1.37 26.57 0.98
N GLU A 77 0.75 26.02 2.03
CA GLU A 77 1.15 26.26 3.43
C GLU A 77 2.58 25.79 3.73
N LEU A 78 2.96 24.59 3.26
CA LEU A 78 4.33 24.07 3.39
C LEU A 78 5.35 24.92 2.62
N GLN A 79 4.95 25.48 1.47
CA GLN A 79 5.78 26.36 0.67
C GLN A 79 5.98 27.73 1.35
N VAL A 80 4.96 28.25 2.05
CA VAL A 80 5.03 29.49 2.84
C VAL A 80 5.92 29.32 4.09
N LEU A 81 5.96 28.12 4.69
CA LEU A 81 6.77 27.85 5.88
C LEU A 81 8.27 27.62 5.61
N GLY A 82 8.70 27.61 4.36
CA GLY A 82 10.13 27.55 3.99
C GLY A 82 10.79 26.17 4.13
N GLU A 83 10.02 25.09 4.34
CA GLU A 83 10.55 23.72 4.35
C GLU A 83 10.69 23.18 2.91
N PHE A 84 11.74 23.63 2.21
CA PHE A 84 12.10 23.09 0.89
C PHE A 84 12.76 21.71 1.03
N HIS A 85 11.97 20.65 0.85
CA HIS A 85 12.49 19.37 0.38
C HIS A 85 11.88 19.04 -0.98
N THR A 86 12.50 19.54 -2.03
CA THR A 86 12.20 19.26 -3.44
C THR A 86 12.56 17.81 -3.77
N GLY A 87 11.68 16.87 -3.42
CA GLY A 87 11.67 15.51 -3.94
C GLY A 87 10.62 15.37 -5.03
N SER A 88 11.01 14.89 -6.22
CA SER A 88 10.15 14.71 -7.41
C SER A 88 8.89 13.85 -7.20
N GLU A 89 8.73 13.19 -6.05
CA GLU A 89 7.54 12.41 -5.68
C GLU A 89 6.42 13.25 -5.02
N LEU A 90 6.69 14.45 -4.50
CA LEU A 90 5.68 15.26 -3.77
C LEU A 90 4.73 16.04 -4.69
N ASN A 91 5.13 16.31 -5.93
CA ASN A 91 4.36 17.10 -6.90
C ASN A 91 3.42 16.26 -7.78
N GLN A 92 3.34 14.95 -7.51
CA GLN A 92 2.37 14.08 -8.18
C GLN A 92 1.13 14.00 -7.30
N GLU A 93 -0.04 14.23 -7.90
CA GLU A 93 -1.31 13.96 -7.24
C GLU A 93 -1.26 12.56 -6.61
N LEU A 94 -1.47 12.51 -5.29
CA LEU A 94 -1.42 11.26 -4.57
C LEU A 94 -2.65 10.44 -4.97
N GLU A 95 -2.46 9.59 -5.99
CA GLU A 95 -3.53 8.72 -6.46
C GLU A 95 -3.92 7.72 -5.36
N LEU A 96 -5.17 7.84 -4.91
CA LEU A 96 -5.87 6.88 -4.08
C LEU A 96 -6.42 5.76 -4.99
N GLN A 97 -5.54 5.04 -5.66
CA GLN A 97 -5.93 3.94 -6.53
C GLN A 97 -6.33 2.72 -5.68
N ARG A 98 -7.36 1.97 -6.11
CA ARG A 98 -7.75 0.72 -5.43
C ARG A 98 -6.58 -0.27 -5.43
N PRO A 99 -6.39 -1.05 -4.35
CA PRO A 99 -5.42 -2.13 -4.36
C PRO A 99 -5.79 -3.13 -5.46
N GLY A 100 -4.78 -3.55 -6.22
CA GLY A 100 -4.89 -4.75 -7.04
C GLY A 100 -4.45 -5.94 -6.20
N ASP A 101 -5.27 -6.99 -6.13
CA ASP A 101 -5.08 -8.19 -5.29
C ASP A 101 -3.74 -8.93 -5.46
N THR A 102 -2.93 -8.53 -6.45
CA THR A 102 -1.75 -9.26 -6.91
C THR A 102 -0.41 -8.61 -6.55
N ARG A 103 -0.35 -7.40 -5.97
CA ARG A 103 0.94 -6.69 -5.75
C ARG A 103 1.02 -5.91 -4.43
N TRP A 104 1.74 -6.40 -3.41
CA TRP A 104 2.01 -5.69 -2.13
C TRP A 104 2.69 -4.34 -2.33
N GLY A 105 3.49 -4.16 -3.38
CA GLY A 105 4.06 -2.84 -3.68
C GLY A 105 2.99 -1.74 -3.83
N SER A 106 1.79 -2.11 -4.32
CA SER A 106 0.65 -1.18 -4.36
C SER A 106 0.08 -0.89 -2.97
N HIS A 107 0.03 -1.89 -2.09
CA HIS A 107 -0.42 -1.71 -0.70
C HIS A 107 0.49 -0.75 0.07
N PHE A 108 1.81 -0.81 -0.13
CA PHE A 108 2.73 0.16 0.50
C PHE A 108 2.39 1.60 0.08
N LYS A 109 2.25 1.85 -1.23
CA LYS A 109 1.90 3.18 -1.77
C LYS A 109 0.54 3.65 -1.25
N ILE A 110 -0.45 2.76 -1.18
CA ILE A 110 -1.79 3.06 -0.67
C ILE A 110 -1.73 3.49 0.80
N VAL A 111 -1.10 2.70 1.68
CA VAL A 111 -1.02 3.03 3.11
C VAL A 111 -0.23 4.32 3.33
N ARG A 112 0.88 4.52 2.60
CA ARG A 112 1.66 5.77 2.63
C ARG A 112 0.78 6.97 2.26
N ASN A 113 0.08 6.88 1.12
CA ASN A 113 -0.78 7.96 0.64
C ASN A 113 -1.97 8.20 1.58
N PHE A 114 -2.54 7.14 2.16
CA PHE A 114 -3.63 7.23 3.13
C PHE A 114 -3.20 8.02 4.38
N ILE A 115 -1.99 7.78 4.89
CA ILE A 115 -1.42 8.54 6.02
C ILE A 115 -1.21 10.01 5.63
N THR A 116 -0.60 10.27 4.47
CA THR A 116 -0.37 11.63 3.99
C THR A 116 -1.68 12.41 3.83
N LEU A 117 -2.75 11.73 3.42
CA LEU A 117 -4.06 12.32 3.15
C LEU A 117 -5.06 12.14 4.30
N PHE A 118 -4.61 11.68 5.47
CA PHE A 118 -5.50 11.27 6.54
C PHE A 118 -6.48 12.38 6.95
N SER A 119 -5.99 13.61 7.12
CA SER A 119 -6.83 14.76 7.45
C SER A 119 -7.79 15.13 6.31
N SER A 120 -7.36 15.06 5.06
CA SER A 120 -8.21 15.35 3.88
C SER A 120 -9.33 14.32 3.75
N ILE A 121 -9.01 13.04 3.97
CA ILE A 121 -9.95 11.92 3.96
C ILE A 121 -11.00 12.12 5.06
N ILE A 122 -10.58 12.47 6.28
CA ILE A 122 -11.48 12.78 7.38
C ILE A 122 -12.43 13.92 7.01
N ASN A 123 -11.93 15.02 6.44
CA ASN A 123 -12.75 16.17 6.05
C ASN A 123 -13.83 15.77 5.04
N VAL A 124 -13.48 14.97 4.03
CA VAL A 124 -14.44 14.46 3.04
C VAL A 124 -15.48 13.54 3.68
N LEU A 125 -15.07 12.63 4.57
CA LEU A 125 -16.00 11.73 5.24
C LEU A 125 -16.92 12.45 6.23
N GLU A 126 -16.43 13.47 6.94
CA GLU A 126 -17.25 14.30 7.82
C GLU A 126 -18.27 15.13 7.04
N PHE A 127 -17.85 15.70 5.90
CA PHE A 127 -18.78 16.36 4.97
C PHE A 127 -19.88 15.41 4.50
N LEU A 128 -19.54 14.17 4.15
CA LEU A 128 -20.52 13.16 3.75
C LEU A 128 -21.43 12.72 4.89
N ALA A 129 -20.91 12.68 6.12
CA ALA A 129 -21.69 12.35 7.30
C ALA A 129 -22.76 13.43 7.59
N SER A 130 -22.51 14.70 7.25
CA SER A 130 -23.49 15.79 7.41
C SER A 130 -24.38 15.97 6.17
N GLU A 131 -23.79 16.03 4.98
CA GLU A 131 -24.45 16.47 3.74
C GLU A 131 -24.73 15.33 2.73
N GLY A 132 -24.55 14.07 3.14
CA GLY A 132 -24.80 12.92 2.25
C GLY A 132 -26.23 12.89 1.68
N GLU A 133 -26.37 12.39 0.45
CA GLU A 133 -27.63 12.43 -0.31
C GLU A 133 -28.76 11.69 0.40
N ASN A 134 -28.42 10.59 1.08
CA ASN A 134 -29.36 9.76 1.81
C ASN A 134 -28.83 9.31 3.18
N TYR A 135 -29.72 8.78 4.00
CA TYR A 135 -29.41 8.34 5.37
C TYR A 135 -28.31 7.26 5.40
N LEU A 136 -28.33 6.32 4.44
CA LEU A 136 -27.36 5.23 4.41
C LEU A 136 -25.95 5.76 4.16
N GLU A 137 -25.78 6.67 3.21
CA GLU A 137 -24.49 7.32 2.93
C GLU A 137 -23.96 8.06 4.15
N ARG A 138 -24.80 8.89 4.81
CA ARG A 138 -24.41 9.61 6.02
C ARG A 138 -24.00 8.66 7.15
N SER A 139 -24.76 7.59 7.36
CA SER A 139 -24.48 6.60 8.40
C SER A 139 -23.18 5.84 8.13
N VAL A 140 -22.93 5.44 6.89
CA VAL A 140 -21.68 4.74 6.50
C VAL A 140 -20.48 5.68 6.63
N ALA A 141 -20.58 6.92 6.14
CA ALA A 141 -19.52 7.90 6.28
C ALA A 141 -19.18 8.16 7.75
N LYS A 142 -20.20 8.34 8.60
CA LYS A 142 -20.01 8.50 10.05
C LYS A 142 -19.36 7.27 10.71
N SER A 143 -19.74 6.07 10.32
CA SER A 143 -19.10 4.83 10.79
C SER A 143 -17.62 4.82 10.43
N LEU A 144 -17.28 5.09 9.18
CA LEU A 144 -15.91 5.07 8.71
C LEU A 144 -15.03 6.13 9.39
N VAL A 145 -15.58 7.32 9.69
CA VAL A 145 -14.85 8.33 10.49
C VAL A 145 -14.48 7.76 11.86
N ASN A 146 -15.40 7.07 12.53
CA ASN A 146 -15.13 6.45 13.82
C ASN A 146 -14.11 5.31 13.69
N ASP A 147 -14.26 4.47 12.67
CA ASP A 147 -13.37 3.34 12.42
C ASP A 147 -11.93 3.82 12.19
N ILE A 148 -11.71 4.80 11.32
CA ILE A 148 -10.36 5.27 11.01
C ILE A 148 -9.73 6.14 12.09
N ARG A 149 -10.54 6.74 12.98
CA ARG A 149 -10.06 7.46 14.17
C ARG A 149 -9.80 6.53 15.35
N SER A 150 -10.23 5.27 15.28
CA SER A 150 -9.99 4.31 16.35
C SER A 150 -8.49 4.08 16.57
N PHE A 151 -8.11 3.86 17.83
CA PHE A 151 -6.73 3.54 18.16
C PHE A 151 -6.25 2.30 17.42
N GLU A 152 -7.09 1.27 17.32
CA GLU A 152 -6.79 0.01 16.64
C GLU A 152 -6.44 0.24 15.18
N PHE A 153 -7.25 1.03 14.46
CA PHE A 153 -6.98 1.35 13.05
C PHE A 153 -5.69 2.15 12.89
N VAL A 154 -5.50 3.21 13.68
CA VAL A 154 -4.29 4.05 13.59
C VAL A 154 -3.03 3.24 13.92
N HIS A 155 -3.10 2.38 14.94
CA HIS A 155 -2.02 1.47 15.30
C HIS A 155 -1.70 0.52 14.14
N MET A 156 -2.71 -0.15 13.58
CA MET A 156 -2.57 -1.06 12.45
C MET A 156 -2.01 -0.33 11.22
N MET A 157 -2.48 0.88 10.94
CA MET A 157 -2.00 1.70 9.82
C MET A 157 -0.48 1.95 9.91
N HIS A 158 0.02 2.35 11.08
CA HIS A 158 1.45 2.58 11.29
C HIS A 158 2.27 1.28 11.34
N LEU A 159 1.72 0.20 11.91
CA LEU A 159 2.35 -1.13 11.89
C LEU A 159 2.51 -1.63 10.46
N MET A 160 1.43 -1.58 9.68
CA MET A 160 1.41 -2.00 8.28
C MET A 160 2.34 -1.14 7.43
N LEU A 161 2.40 0.18 7.64
CA LEU A 161 3.37 1.04 6.94
C LEU A 161 4.81 0.54 7.13
N LYS A 162 5.22 0.25 8.37
CA LYS A 162 6.58 -0.22 8.68
C LYS A 162 6.87 -1.58 8.05
N LEU A 163 5.95 -2.54 8.18
CA LEU A 163 6.08 -3.88 7.59
C LEU A 163 6.16 -3.82 6.06
N LEU A 164 5.31 -3.02 5.45
CA LEU A 164 5.27 -2.82 4.00
C LEU A 164 6.51 -2.09 3.50
N ALA A 165 7.06 -1.12 4.24
CA ALA A 165 8.30 -0.43 3.87
C ALA A 165 9.48 -1.43 3.79
N ILE A 166 9.71 -2.21 4.85
CA ILE A 166 10.81 -3.19 4.90
C ILE A 166 10.70 -4.20 3.76
N THR A 167 9.49 -4.70 3.51
CA THR A 167 9.26 -5.71 2.48
C THR A 167 9.29 -5.14 1.07
N ASN A 168 8.84 -3.90 0.86
CA ASN A 168 8.93 -3.19 -0.41
C ASN A 168 10.39 -2.89 -0.78
N ASP A 169 11.21 -2.44 0.18
CA ASP A 169 12.64 -2.17 -0.04
C ASP A 169 13.38 -3.43 -0.44
N LEU A 170 13.13 -4.55 0.25
CA LEU A 170 13.70 -5.84 -0.13
C LEU A 170 13.23 -6.24 -1.54
N ASN A 171 11.94 -6.12 -1.83
CA ASN A 171 11.38 -6.47 -3.14
C ASN A 171 12.01 -5.64 -4.27
N MET A 172 12.19 -4.33 -4.09
CA MET A 172 12.86 -3.45 -5.05
C MET A 172 14.32 -3.81 -5.22
N ALA A 173 15.03 -4.10 -4.13
CA ALA A 173 16.44 -4.48 -4.19
C ALA A 173 16.65 -5.82 -4.91
N LEU A 174 15.77 -6.81 -4.70
CA LEU A 174 15.80 -8.10 -5.38
C LEU A 174 15.52 -8.01 -6.90
N GLN A 175 14.97 -6.90 -7.37
CA GLN A 175 14.66 -6.66 -8.80
C GLN A 175 15.75 -5.86 -9.53
N ARG A 176 16.80 -5.42 -8.82
CA ARG A 176 17.90 -4.68 -9.45
C ARG A 176 18.69 -5.57 -10.40
N LYS A 177 19.12 -5.01 -11.54
CA LYS A 177 19.83 -5.76 -12.60
C LYS A 177 21.25 -6.17 -12.20
N ASP A 178 21.86 -5.42 -11.30
CA ASP A 178 23.22 -5.61 -10.77
C ASP A 178 23.24 -6.47 -9.50
N GLN A 179 22.13 -7.17 -9.19
CA GLN A 179 21.99 -7.95 -7.97
C GLN A 179 22.58 -9.36 -8.12
N ASP A 180 23.61 -9.67 -7.34
CA ASP A 180 24.14 -11.03 -7.20
C ASP A 180 23.50 -11.80 -6.02
N ILE A 181 23.68 -13.13 -6.01
CA ILE A 181 23.08 -14.02 -5.00
C ILE A 181 23.62 -13.78 -3.59
N VAL A 182 24.91 -13.45 -3.44
CA VAL A 182 25.53 -13.19 -2.13
C VAL A 182 24.95 -11.91 -1.53
N ASN A 183 24.83 -10.86 -2.34
CA ASN A 183 24.20 -9.62 -1.92
C ASN A 183 22.69 -9.81 -1.65
N ALA A 184 21.99 -10.60 -2.47
CA ALA A 184 20.57 -10.89 -2.26
C ALA A 184 20.33 -11.58 -0.90
N MET A 185 21.17 -12.55 -0.55
CA MET A 185 21.11 -13.22 0.75
C MET A 185 21.38 -12.27 1.92
N LYS A 186 22.31 -11.32 1.76
CA LYS A 186 22.55 -10.27 2.78
C LYS A 186 21.33 -9.38 2.99
N LEU A 187 20.68 -8.96 1.90
CA LEU A 187 19.46 -8.13 1.95
C LEU A 187 18.30 -8.87 2.63
N VAL A 188 18.09 -10.14 2.30
CA VAL A 188 17.09 -10.99 2.98
C VAL A 188 17.39 -11.09 4.47
N GLY A 189 18.66 -11.31 4.84
CA GLY A 189 19.09 -11.34 6.23
C GLY A 189 18.86 -10.01 6.97
N PHE A 190 19.07 -8.88 6.29
CA PHE A 190 18.80 -7.55 6.84
C PHE A 190 17.32 -7.32 7.08
N ALA A 191 16.46 -7.58 6.08
CA ALA A 191 15.01 -7.47 6.22
C ALA A 191 14.47 -8.37 7.34
N LYS A 192 14.96 -9.62 7.43
CA LYS A 192 14.61 -10.55 8.51
C LYS A 192 14.96 -9.98 9.89
N ARG A 193 16.14 -9.41 10.07
CA ARG A 193 16.55 -8.79 11.35
C ARG A 193 15.67 -7.62 11.73
N GLN A 194 15.31 -6.76 10.78
CA GLN A 194 14.39 -5.65 11.04
C GLN A 194 13.01 -6.14 11.50
N LEU A 195 12.44 -7.13 10.80
CA LEU A 195 11.16 -7.73 11.18
C LEU A 195 11.24 -8.42 12.55
N GLN A 196 12.34 -9.11 12.85
CA GLN A 196 12.54 -9.72 14.16
C GLN A 196 12.64 -8.67 15.27
N GLY A 197 13.38 -7.58 15.04
CA GLY A 197 13.48 -6.47 15.98
C GLY A 197 12.11 -5.84 16.29
N MET A 198 11.25 -5.67 15.28
CA MET A 198 9.88 -5.20 15.48
C MET A 198 9.03 -6.15 16.33
N ARG A 199 9.27 -7.46 16.23
CA ARG A 199 8.54 -8.47 17.00
C ARG A 199 9.00 -8.52 18.46
N GLU A 200 10.29 -8.31 18.70
CA GLU A 200 10.92 -8.44 20.02
C GLU A 200 10.92 -7.13 20.82
N SER A 201 10.76 -5.98 20.16
CA SER A 201 10.62 -4.69 20.82
C SER A 201 9.34 -4.67 21.65
N LYS A 202 9.50 -4.62 22.98
CA LYS A 202 8.43 -4.42 23.96
C LYS A 202 8.00 -2.97 24.02
#